data_AF-A0A2D4M627-F1
#
_entry.id   AF-A0A2D4M627-F1
#
_cell.length_a   1.000
_cell.length_b   1.000
_cell.length_c   1.000
_cell.angle_alpha   90.00
_cell.angle_beta   90.00
_cell.angle_gamma   90.00
#
_symmetry.space_group_name_H-M   'P 1'
#
loop_
_entity.id
_entity.type
_entity.pdbx_description
1 polymer ?
#
loop_
_entity_poly.entity_id
_entity_poly.type
_entity_poly.pdbx_seq_one_letter_code
_entity_poly.pdbx_strand_id
1 'polypeptide(L)'
;CDPLDADGKPQLGQKKVIKGEKSFFLQPGEWLKDGIQDIYILSEEDGLLLRAVRPIEDKNEDDDDILRKPGDRWLIRGPLEYIPPAEVEVMEQRHAIPLAENEGIYVRDIKTGKIRAVIGHSYMLSQDEELWEKHLPGHVEDLLSTGRDPLLDRSKHSSEKDIVLPRYKIWVVSYRVPHNAAVQVYDYKERKSRVVFGPELVLLGPDEQFTVLSLSGGR
;
A
#
# COMPACT_ATOMS: atom_id res chain seq x y z
N CYS A 1 17.54 28.03 -7.06
CA CYS A 1 17.46 29.02 -5.97
C CYS A 1 18.88 29.26 -5.58
N ASP A 2 19.59 30.07 -6.34
CA ASP A 2 21.04 30.04 -6.46
C ASP A 2 21.66 30.71 -5.23
N PRO A 3 21.99 29.94 -4.16
CA PRO A 3 22.33 30.54 -2.90
C PRO A 3 23.68 31.26 -3.03
N LEU A 4 23.83 32.41 -2.36
CA LEU A 4 25.14 33.06 -2.31
C LEU A 4 26.11 32.24 -1.42
N ASP A 5 27.36 32.12 -1.86
CA ASP A 5 28.46 31.61 -1.04
C ASP A 5 28.95 32.67 -0.03
N ALA A 6 29.97 32.32 0.77
CA ALA A 6 30.58 33.24 1.74
C ALA A 6 31.25 34.46 1.07
N ASP A 7 31.59 34.36 -0.22
CA ASP A 7 32.20 35.42 -1.02
C ASP A 7 31.16 36.27 -1.77
N GLY A 8 29.86 36.02 -1.56
CA GLY A 8 28.77 36.75 -2.18
C GLY A 8 28.50 36.39 -3.65
N LYS A 9 29.03 35.26 -4.15
CA LYS A 9 28.79 34.79 -5.51
C LYS A 9 27.60 33.81 -5.56
N PRO A 10 26.69 33.96 -6.54
CA PRO A 10 25.55 33.08 -6.70
C PRO A 10 25.96 31.70 -7.20
N GLN A 11 25.58 30.67 -6.45
CA GLN A 11 25.82 29.27 -6.79
C GLN A 11 24.69 28.75 -7.69
N LEU A 12 24.81 28.99 -8.99
CA LEU A 12 23.79 28.65 -9.99
C LEU A 12 23.45 27.15 -9.97
N GLY A 13 22.16 26.83 -9.89
CA GLY A 13 21.65 25.46 -9.91
C GLY A 13 21.79 24.69 -8.58
N GLN A 14 22.33 25.35 -7.54
CA GLN A 14 22.32 24.80 -6.19
C GLN A 14 21.01 25.16 -5.47
N LYS A 15 20.77 24.46 -4.36
CA LYS A 15 19.65 24.68 -3.45
C LYS A 15 20.19 24.60 -2.04
N LYS A 16 19.66 25.45 -1.16
CA LYS A 16 20.02 25.47 0.25
C LYS A 16 18.76 25.32 1.08
N VAL A 17 18.77 24.36 1.99
CA VAL A 17 17.67 24.18 2.96
C VAL A 17 18.00 24.98 4.21
N ILE A 18 17.07 25.83 4.63
CA ILE A 18 17.16 26.62 5.85
C ILE A 18 16.15 26.03 6.83
N LYS A 19 16.62 25.58 8.00
CA LYS A 19 15.81 24.95 9.05
C LYS A 19 15.84 25.74 10.36
N GLY A 20 14.77 25.59 11.13
CA GLY A 20 14.58 26.21 12.45
C GLY A 20 14.07 27.65 12.40
N GLU A 21 13.89 28.25 13.57
CA GLU A 21 13.49 29.65 13.72
C GLU A 21 14.61 30.57 13.24
N LYS A 22 14.43 31.16 12.05
CA LYS A 22 15.40 32.09 11.46
C LYS A 22 14.69 33.26 10.79
N SER A 23 15.15 34.45 11.13
CA SER A 23 14.80 35.68 10.40
C SER A 23 15.93 36.00 9.43
N PHE A 24 15.65 35.95 8.13
CA PHE A 24 16.62 36.27 7.10
C PHE A 24 15.96 36.99 5.92
N PHE A 25 16.76 37.73 5.16
CA PHE A 25 16.34 38.30 3.89
C PHE A 25 16.94 37.48 2.75
N LEU A 26 16.13 37.24 1.72
CA LEU A 26 16.59 36.66 0.46
C LEU A 26 17.61 37.63 -0.17
N GLN A 27 18.74 37.08 -0.62
CA GLN A 27 19.74 37.87 -1.32
C GLN A 27 19.29 38.17 -2.76
N PRO A 28 19.85 39.19 -3.43
CA PRO A 28 19.50 39.50 -4.82
C PRO A 28 19.68 38.28 -5.73
N GLY A 29 18.62 37.87 -6.42
CA GLY A 29 18.61 36.68 -7.28
C GLY A 29 18.23 35.37 -6.58
N GLU A 30 18.04 35.36 -5.27
CA GLU A 30 17.47 34.22 -4.55
C GLU A 30 15.93 34.30 -4.55
N TRP A 31 15.29 33.13 -4.63
CA TRP A 31 13.86 32.99 -4.43
C TRP A 31 13.57 31.67 -3.71
N LEU A 32 12.50 31.64 -2.92
CA LEU A 32 12.00 30.41 -2.30
C LEU A 32 11.34 29.55 -3.37
N LYS A 33 11.78 28.29 -3.55
CA LYS A 33 11.24 27.40 -4.57
C LYS A 33 9.77 27.09 -4.34
N ASP A 34 9.46 26.65 -3.13
CA ASP A 34 8.16 26.10 -2.73
C ASP A 34 7.62 26.85 -1.48
N GLY A 35 8.02 28.11 -1.30
CA GLY A 35 7.63 28.93 -0.15
C GLY A 35 8.21 28.47 1.19
N ILE A 36 7.51 28.82 2.28
CA ILE A 36 7.76 28.32 3.63
C ILE A 36 7.01 26.99 3.76
N GLN A 37 7.73 25.93 4.11
CA GLN A 37 7.18 24.59 4.26
C GLN A 37 7.24 24.16 5.72
N ASP A 38 6.21 23.43 6.15
CA ASP A 38 6.19 22.81 7.46
C ASP A 38 7.09 21.58 7.49
N ILE A 39 7.59 21.26 8.69
CA ILE A 39 8.41 20.07 8.94
C ILE A 39 7.51 18.84 8.90
N TYR A 40 8.03 17.72 8.39
CA TYR A 40 7.31 16.45 8.48
C TYR A 40 7.45 15.87 9.87
N ILE A 41 6.35 15.78 10.59
CA ILE A 41 6.26 15.11 11.89
C ILE A 41 5.69 13.72 11.63
N LEU A 42 6.51 12.69 11.79
CA LEU A 42 6.11 11.29 11.56
C LEU A 42 5.83 10.62 12.90
N SER A 43 4.63 10.05 13.03
CA SER A 43 4.25 9.16 14.13
C SER A 43 4.84 7.76 13.93
N GLU A 44 4.69 6.86 14.91
CA GLU A 44 5.14 5.46 14.80
C GLU A 44 4.51 4.71 13.61
N GLU A 45 3.30 5.11 13.22
CA GLU A 45 2.54 4.52 12.10
C GLU A 45 2.74 5.26 10.78
N ASP A 46 3.54 6.34 10.78
CA ASP A 46 3.79 7.17 9.59
C ASP A 46 5.18 6.90 9.01
N GLY A 47 5.29 7.04 7.70
CA GLY A 47 6.55 6.96 7.00
C GLY A 47 6.59 7.86 5.77
N LEU A 48 7.79 8.17 5.30
CA LEU A 48 8.00 8.91 4.06
C LEU A 48 8.80 8.07 3.09
N LEU A 49 8.23 7.89 1.90
CA LEU A 49 8.97 7.35 0.77
C LEU A 49 9.81 8.49 0.17
N LEU A 50 11.11 8.30 0.19
CA LEU A 50 12.10 9.26 -0.29
C LEU A 50 12.75 8.76 -1.56
N ARG A 51 13.22 9.70 -2.38
CA ARG A 51 14.02 9.44 -3.57
C ARG A 51 15.23 10.37 -3.60
N ALA A 52 16.42 9.81 -3.84
CA ALA A 52 17.63 10.59 -4.05
C ALA A 52 17.60 11.22 -5.44
N VAL A 53 17.74 12.54 -5.51
CA VAL A 53 17.92 13.29 -6.77
C VAL A 53 19.41 13.46 -7.09
N ARG A 54 20.24 13.56 -6.05
CA ARG A 54 21.71 13.66 -6.11
C ARG A 54 22.31 12.62 -5.15
N PRO A 55 23.59 12.24 -5.33
CA PRO A 55 24.23 11.33 -4.39
C PRO A 55 24.27 11.98 -3.00
N ILE A 56 23.89 11.20 -1.99
CA ILE A 56 23.85 11.64 -0.60
C ILE A 56 24.36 10.53 0.31
N GLU A 57 25.17 10.91 1.30
CA GLU A 57 25.53 10.05 2.42
C GLU A 57 24.37 10.10 3.42
N ASP A 58 23.75 8.96 3.63
CA ASP A 58 22.61 8.78 4.51
C ASP A 58 22.93 7.71 5.55
N LYS A 59 22.21 7.70 6.67
CA LYS A 59 22.35 6.69 7.71
C LYS A 59 21.17 5.73 7.63
N ASN A 60 21.45 4.43 7.63
CA ASN A 60 20.39 3.42 7.66
C ASN A 60 19.73 3.29 9.05
N GLU A 61 18.70 2.44 9.15
CA GLU A 61 18.06 2.08 10.42
C GLU A 61 19.08 1.57 11.47
N ASP A 62 20.18 0.93 11.04
CA ASP A 62 21.27 0.44 11.90
C ASP A 62 22.37 1.49 12.20
N ASP A 63 22.15 2.76 11.84
CA ASP A 63 23.10 3.89 11.94
C ASP A 63 24.40 3.72 11.11
N ASP A 64 24.39 2.79 10.15
CA ASP A 64 25.47 2.59 9.19
C ASP A 64 25.42 3.65 8.07
N ASP A 65 26.59 4.22 7.75
CA ASP A 65 26.75 5.18 6.67
C ASP A 65 26.60 4.50 5.30
N ILE A 66 25.62 4.94 4.52
CA ILE A 66 25.30 4.43 3.18
C ILE A 66 25.25 5.54 2.17
N LEU A 67 25.99 5.34 1.08
CA LEU A 67 25.97 6.23 -0.06
C LEU A 67 24.78 5.89 -0.98
N ARG A 68 23.74 6.71 -0.93
CA ARG A 68 22.58 6.62 -1.83
C ARG A 68 22.93 7.23 -3.18
N LYS A 69 22.67 6.51 -4.26
CA LYS A 69 22.84 6.99 -5.64
C LYS A 69 21.59 7.74 -6.10
N PRO A 70 21.71 8.64 -7.09
CA PRO A 70 20.55 9.25 -7.73
C PRO A 70 19.57 8.18 -8.24
N GLY A 71 18.29 8.33 -7.90
CA GLY A 71 17.21 7.42 -8.23
C GLY A 71 16.92 6.37 -7.15
N ASP A 72 17.83 6.16 -6.19
CA ASP A 72 17.59 5.24 -5.07
C ASP A 72 16.38 5.70 -4.26
N ARG A 73 15.55 4.74 -3.87
CA ARG A 73 14.36 4.96 -3.05
C ARG A 73 14.52 4.27 -1.71
N TRP A 74 14.07 4.93 -0.65
CA TRP A 74 14.00 4.35 0.68
C TRP A 74 12.83 4.89 1.47
N LEU A 75 12.43 4.13 2.47
CA LEU A 75 11.35 4.48 3.37
C LEU A 75 11.97 4.84 4.72
N ILE A 76 11.65 6.03 5.24
CA ILE A 76 11.90 6.37 6.64
C ILE A 76 10.60 6.17 7.41
N ARG A 77 10.71 5.67 8.64
CA ARG A 77 9.58 5.44 9.55
C ARG A 77 9.71 6.34 10.77
N GLY A 78 8.60 6.80 11.31
CA GLY A 78 8.61 7.51 12.59
C GLY A 78 8.85 6.58 13.78
N PRO A 79 8.90 7.11 15.02
CA PRO A 79 8.59 8.49 15.37
C PRO A 79 9.80 9.42 15.17
N LEU A 80 9.72 10.38 14.25
CA LEU A 80 10.78 11.37 14.01
C LEU A 80 10.29 12.63 13.30
N GLU A 81 11.04 13.71 13.47
CA GLU A 81 10.89 14.94 12.69
C GLU A 81 11.85 14.92 11.51
N TYR A 82 11.33 15.03 10.28
CA TYR A 82 12.12 14.98 9.06
C TYR A 82 12.07 16.30 8.29
N ILE A 83 13.25 16.78 7.93
CA ILE A 83 13.42 17.91 7.03
C ILE A 83 14.20 17.40 5.81
N PRO A 84 13.56 17.29 4.63
CA PRO A 84 14.23 16.76 3.45
C PRO A 84 15.42 17.67 3.06
N PRO A 85 16.63 17.11 2.89
CA PRO A 85 17.77 17.86 2.37
C PRO A 85 17.57 18.18 0.88
N ALA A 86 18.39 19.07 0.32
CA ALA A 86 18.24 19.58 -1.04
C ALA A 86 18.38 18.50 -2.13
N GLU A 87 19.09 17.42 -1.80
CA GLU A 87 19.40 16.27 -2.64
C GLU A 87 18.31 15.22 -2.65
N VAL A 88 17.32 15.31 -1.75
CA VAL A 88 16.28 14.31 -1.54
C VAL A 88 14.90 14.88 -1.87
N GLU A 89 14.08 14.05 -2.46
CA GLU A 89 12.70 14.37 -2.82
C GLU A 89 11.74 13.44 -2.08
N VAL A 90 10.73 14.03 -1.45
CA VAL A 90 9.64 13.28 -0.81
C VAL A 90 8.67 12.85 -1.91
N MET A 91 8.52 11.54 -2.09
CA MET A 91 7.66 10.96 -3.13
C MET A 91 6.22 10.79 -2.63
N GLU A 92 6.06 10.16 -1.47
CA GLU A 92 4.76 9.77 -0.93
C GLU A 92 4.84 9.71 0.59
N GLN A 93 3.80 10.19 1.26
CA GLN A 93 3.59 9.92 2.69
C GLN A 93 2.81 8.62 2.83
N ARG A 94 3.38 7.68 3.58
CA ARG A 94 2.81 6.36 3.80
C ARG A 94 2.33 6.24 5.24
N HIS A 95 1.21 5.57 5.40
CA HIS A 95 0.65 5.23 6.69
C HIS A 95 0.55 3.72 6.80
N ALA A 96 0.73 3.21 8.02
CA ALA A 96 0.45 1.81 8.31
C ALA A 96 -1.04 1.54 8.10
N ILE A 97 -1.35 0.47 7.38
CA ILE A 97 -2.72 0.05 7.14
C ILE A 97 -3.08 -0.90 8.29
N PRO A 98 -4.04 -0.54 9.16
CA PRO A 98 -4.48 -1.44 10.23
C PRO A 98 -5.23 -2.62 9.63
N LEU A 99 -4.77 -3.84 9.89
CA LEU A 99 -5.38 -5.07 9.42
C LEU A 99 -5.75 -5.94 10.63
N ALA A 100 -7.02 -6.34 10.71
CA ALA A 100 -7.47 -7.33 11.68
C ALA A 100 -6.99 -8.75 11.33
N GLU A 101 -7.13 -9.70 12.25
CA GLU A 101 -6.68 -11.10 12.09
C GLU A 101 -7.17 -11.78 10.80
N ASN A 102 -8.38 -11.44 10.36
CA ASN A 102 -9.05 -12.01 9.18
C ASN A 102 -9.05 -11.08 7.96
N GLU A 103 -8.31 -9.97 8.03
CA GLU A 103 -8.20 -8.97 6.99
C GLU A 103 -6.78 -8.93 6.44
N GLY A 104 -6.68 -8.54 5.18
CA GLY A 104 -5.40 -8.41 4.53
C GLY A 104 -5.46 -7.57 3.28
N ILE A 105 -4.28 -7.27 2.75
CA ILE A 105 -4.07 -6.54 1.50
C ILE A 105 -3.19 -7.34 0.56
N TYR A 106 -3.41 -7.16 -0.74
CA TYR A 106 -2.47 -7.65 -1.74
C TYR A 106 -1.38 -6.63 -1.98
N VAL A 107 -0.14 -7.09 -1.87
CA VAL A 107 1.07 -6.28 -2.05
C VAL A 107 1.86 -6.85 -3.21
N ARG A 108 2.31 -5.98 -4.10
CA ARG A 108 3.19 -6.30 -5.21
C ARG A 108 4.53 -5.62 -5.03
N ASP A 109 5.59 -6.40 -5.19
CA ASP A 109 6.95 -5.89 -5.28
C ASP A 109 7.20 -5.34 -6.69
N ILE A 110 7.63 -4.09 -6.78
CA ILE A 110 7.87 -3.35 -8.03
C ILE A 110 9.15 -3.86 -8.72
N LYS A 111 10.15 -4.32 -7.97
CA LYS A 111 11.41 -4.85 -8.50
C LYS A 111 11.27 -6.27 -9.00
N THR A 112 10.66 -7.14 -8.18
CA THR A 112 10.55 -8.57 -8.50
C THR A 112 9.25 -8.93 -9.24
N GLY A 113 8.25 -8.06 -9.18
CA GLY A 113 6.90 -8.33 -9.69
C GLY A 113 6.13 -9.35 -8.86
N LYS A 114 6.70 -9.86 -7.75
CA LYS A 114 6.07 -10.88 -6.91
C LYS A 114 4.90 -10.29 -6.15
N ILE A 115 3.73 -10.91 -6.27
CA ILE A 115 2.52 -10.54 -5.55
C ILE A 115 2.36 -11.48 -4.36
N ARG A 116 1.97 -10.94 -3.20
CA ARG A 116 1.65 -11.70 -1.99
C ARG A 116 0.47 -11.08 -1.26
N ALA A 117 -0.19 -11.87 -0.43
CA ALA A 117 -1.18 -11.38 0.52
C ALA A 117 -0.51 -11.16 1.88
N VAL A 118 -0.72 -10.00 2.49
CA VAL A 118 -0.31 -9.69 3.88
C VAL A 118 -1.57 -9.64 4.72
N ILE A 119 -1.62 -10.42 5.80
CA ILE A 119 -2.85 -10.69 6.58
C ILE A 119 -2.53 -10.61 8.07
N GLY A 120 -3.48 -10.10 8.85
CA GLY A 120 -3.55 -10.33 10.29
C GLY A 120 -2.77 -9.39 11.20
N HIS A 121 -2.05 -8.41 10.66
CA HIS A 121 -1.31 -7.42 11.44
C HIS A 121 -1.19 -6.11 10.67
N SER A 122 -1.08 -4.99 11.40
CA SER A 122 -0.86 -3.68 10.78
C SER A 122 0.39 -3.71 9.91
N TYR A 123 0.26 -3.24 8.67
CA TYR A 123 1.32 -3.33 7.68
C TYR A 123 1.53 -2.00 6.96
N MET A 124 2.78 -1.56 6.90
CA MET A 124 3.23 -0.43 6.09
C MET A 124 3.99 -0.94 4.88
N LEU A 125 3.63 -0.46 3.69
CA LEU A 125 4.28 -0.84 2.44
C LEU A 125 5.75 -0.43 2.44
N SER A 126 6.63 -1.36 2.08
CA SER A 126 8.07 -1.09 1.93
C SER A 126 8.38 -0.24 0.68
N GLN A 127 9.60 0.32 0.60
CA GLN A 127 10.04 1.23 -0.46
C GLN A 127 9.80 0.73 -1.91
N ASP A 128 9.81 -0.60 -2.10
CA ASP A 128 9.67 -1.27 -3.39
C ASP A 128 8.31 -1.97 -3.51
N GLU A 129 7.32 -1.57 -2.71
CA GLU A 129 6.01 -2.21 -2.65
C GLU A 129 4.89 -1.24 -3.02
N GLU A 130 3.90 -1.78 -3.73
CA GLU A 130 2.64 -1.13 -4.10
C GLU A 130 1.44 -2.02 -3.76
N LEU A 131 0.28 -1.41 -3.55
CA LEU A 131 -0.98 -2.14 -3.40
C LEU A 131 -1.39 -2.72 -4.76
N TRP A 132 -1.83 -3.98 -4.75
CA TRP A 132 -2.23 -4.67 -5.97
C TRP A 132 -3.72 -4.97 -6.01
N GLU A 133 -4.37 -4.65 -7.12
CA GLU A 133 -5.79 -4.93 -7.31
C GLU A 133 -6.01 -6.35 -7.84
N LYS A 134 -6.67 -7.19 -7.03
CA LYS A 134 -7.13 -8.50 -7.49
C LYS A 134 -8.43 -8.34 -8.25
N HIS A 135 -8.43 -8.67 -9.53
CA HIS A 135 -9.66 -8.76 -10.33
C HIS A 135 -10.23 -10.18 -10.27
N LEU A 136 -11.53 -10.29 -10.06
CA LEU A 136 -12.27 -11.54 -10.13
C LEU A 136 -13.24 -11.51 -11.31
N PRO A 137 -13.63 -12.67 -11.86
CA PRO A 137 -14.69 -12.72 -12.84
C PRO A 137 -16.00 -12.15 -12.27
N GLY A 138 -16.78 -11.42 -13.08
CA GLY A 138 -18.00 -10.74 -12.61
C GLY A 138 -18.99 -11.67 -11.90
N HIS A 139 -19.18 -12.90 -12.39
CA HIS A 139 -20.05 -13.88 -11.74
C HIS A 139 -19.58 -14.27 -10.33
N VAL A 140 -18.27 -14.23 -10.04
CA VAL A 140 -17.73 -14.47 -8.69
C VAL A 140 -17.94 -13.24 -7.82
N GLU A 141 -17.73 -12.04 -8.37
CA GLU A 141 -17.97 -10.78 -7.65
C GLU A 141 -19.45 -10.66 -7.24
N ASP A 142 -20.37 -11.00 -8.13
CA ASP A 142 -21.81 -11.03 -7.86
C ASP A 142 -22.14 -11.98 -6.71
N LEU A 143 -21.54 -13.18 -6.68
CA LEU A 143 -21.74 -14.17 -5.61
C LEU A 143 -21.21 -13.67 -4.27
N LEU A 144 -20.05 -13.02 -4.24
CA LEU A 144 -19.45 -12.46 -3.03
C LEU A 144 -20.27 -11.29 -2.49
N SER A 145 -20.73 -10.41 -3.37
CA SER A 145 -21.54 -9.24 -3.02
C SER A 145 -22.94 -9.60 -2.55
N THR A 146 -23.50 -10.71 -3.03
CA THR A 146 -24.85 -11.12 -2.68
C THR A 146 -24.96 -11.55 -1.21
N GLY A 147 -23.85 -11.93 -0.54
CA GLY A 147 -23.80 -12.20 0.90
C GLY A 147 -24.77 -13.27 1.42
N ARG A 148 -25.50 -13.95 0.53
CA ARG A 148 -26.56 -14.90 0.87
C ARG A 148 -25.95 -16.15 1.45
N ASP A 149 -26.41 -16.51 2.65
CA ASP A 149 -26.21 -17.85 3.15
C ASP A 149 -27.12 -18.81 2.35
N PRO A 150 -26.56 -19.74 1.55
CA PRO A 150 -27.33 -20.68 0.72
C PRO A 150 -28.27 -21.59 1.52
N LEU A 151 -28.12 -21.67 2.84
CA LEU A 151 -29.01 -22.42 3.74
C LEU A 151 -30.10 -21.56 4.36
N LEU A 152 -29.79 -20.34 4.80
CA LEU A 152 -30.73 -19.49 5.53
C LEU A 152 -31.62 -18.64 4.61
N ASP A 153 -31.14 -18.26 3.42
CA ASP A 153 -31.85 -17.35 2.52
C ASP A 153 -32.64 -18.05 1.40
N ARG A 154 -32.79 -19.39 1.44
CA ARG A 154 -33.62 -20.13 0.45
C ARG A 154 -35.09 -19.66 0.41
N SER A 155 -35.60 -19.10 1.51
CA SER A 155 -36.99 -18.67 1.66
C SER A 155 -37.19 -17.16 1.49
N LYS A 156 -36.12 -16.36 1.39
CA LYS A 156 -36.24 -14.93 1.14
C LYS A 156 -36.37 -14.68 -0.36
N HIS A 157 -37.60 -14.45 -0.78
CA HIS A 157 -37.92 -14.04 -2.14
C HIS A 157 -37.12 -12.77 -2.51
N SER A 158 -36.67 -12.72 -3.75
CA SER A 158 -35.81 -11.73 -4.41
C SER A 158 -36.38 -10.30 -4.48
N SER A 159 -36.91 -9.74 -3.40
CA SER A 159 -37.56 -8.42 -3.39
C SER A 159 -36.70 -7.30 -2.82
N GLU A 160 -35.63 -7.60 -2.09
CA GLU A 160 -34.69 -6.58 -1.62
C GLU A 160 -33.49 -6.53 -2.57
N LYS A 161 -33.43 -5.47 -3.37
CA LYS A 161 -32.20 -5.10 -4.10
C LYS A 161 -31.23 -4.59 -3.04
N ASP A 162 -30.52 -5.51 -2.41
CA ASP A 162 -29.39 -5.16 -1.56
C ASP A 162 -28.47 -4.22 -2.34
N ILE A 163 -28.09 -3.11 -1.72
CA ILE A 163 -27.16 -2.14 -2.30
C ILE A 163 -25.82 -2.88 -2.41
N VAL A 164 -25.51 -3.37 -3.62
CA VAL A 164 -24.24 -4.00 -3.92
C VAL A 164 -23.17 -2.92 -3.87
N LEU A 165 -22.49 -2.81 -2.73
CA LEU A 165 -21.31 -1.96 -2.62
C LEU A 165 -20.16 -2.62 -3.39
N PRO A 166 -19.44 -1.87 -4.24
CA PRO A 166 -18.30 -2.39 -4.97
C PRO A 166 -17.21 -2.83 -3.97
N ARG A 167 -16.66 -4.02 -4.18
CA ARG A 167 -15.57 -4.55 -3.34
C ARG A 167 -14.31 -3.70 -3.50
N TYR A 168 -13.63 -3.42 -2.41
CA TYR A 168 -12.27 -2.89 -2.44
C TYR A 168 -11.29 -3.94 -2.99
N LYS A 169 -10.80 -3.73 -4.22
CA LYS A 169 -10.02 -4.73 -4.97
C LYS A 169 -8.65 -5.04 -4.37
N ILE A 170 -8.09 -4.09 -3.65
CA ILE A 170 -6.79 -4.19 -2.97
C ILE A 170 -6.83 -5.09 -1.72
N TRP A 171 -8.03 -5.31 -1.15
CA TRP A 171 -8.20 -6.14 0.04
C TRP A 171 -8.27 -7.61 -0.34
N VAL A 172 -7.70 -8.44 0.53
CA VAL A 172 -7.74 -9.89 0.43
C VAL A 172 -9.20 -10.34 0.41
N VAL A 173 -9.53 -11.16 -0.59
CA VAL A 173 -10.88 -11.68 -0.74
C VAL A 173 -11.11 -12.73 0.34
N SER A 174 -12.02 -12.42 1.26
CA SER A 174 -12.47 -13.33 2.31
C SER A 174 -13.86 -13.86 1.98
N TYR A 175 -14.09 -15.15 2.25
CA TYR A 175 -15.39 -15.78 2.10
C TYR A 175 -15.65 -16.76 3.23
N ARG A 176 -16.76 -16.55 3.95
CA ARG A 176 -17.18 -17.44 5.03
C ARG A 176 -17.94 -18.62 4.42
N VAL A 177 -17.37 -19.81 4.51
CA VAL A 177 -18.04 -21.02 4.03
C VAL A 177 -19.18 -21.38 5.00
N PRO A 178 -20.43 -21.46 4.54
CA PRO A 178 -21.57 -21.86 5.37
C PRO A 178 -21.43 -23.28 5.92
N HIS A 179 -22.22 -23.60 6.95
CA HIS A 179 -22.33 -24.97 7.44
C HIS A 179 -22.77 -25.91 6.31
N ASN A 180 -22.27 -27.15 6.32
CA ASN A 180 -22.60 -28.17 5.30
C ASN A 180 -22.37 -27.72 3.84
N ALA A 181 -21.53 -26.71 3.62
CA ALA A 181 -21.08 -26.28 2.32
C ALA A 181 -19.59 -26.57 2.16
N ALA A 182 -19.17 -26.68 0.91
CA ALA A 182 -17.77 -26.80 0.55
C ALA A 182 -17.44 -25.79 -0.55
N VAL A 183 -16.28 -25.17 -0.46
CA VAL A 183 -15.75 -24.27 -1.48
C VAL A 183 -14.47 -24.85 -2.03
N GLN A 184 -14.38 -24.90 -3.35
CA GLN A 184 -13.16 -25.28 -4.04
C GLN A 184 -12.39 -24.02 -4.43
N VAL A 185 -11.13 -23.96 -4.03
CA VAL A 185 -10.17 -22.92 -4.40
C VAL A 185 -9.10 -23.53 -5.29
N TYR A 186 -8.83 -22.89 -6.42
CA TYR A 186 -7.79 -23.29 -7.36
C TYR A 186 -6.65 -22.27 -7.35
N ASP A 187 -5.42 -22.74 -7.08
CA ASP A 187 -4.19 -21.98 -7.20
C ASP A 187 -3.63 -22.17 -8.62
N TYR A 188 -3.60 -21.09 -9.41
CA TYR A 188 -3.10 -21.13 -10.79
C TYR A 188 -1.58 -21.23 -10.89
N LYS A 189 -0.85 -20.79 -9.86
CA LYS A 189 0.61 -20.82 -9.83
C LYS A 189 1.11 -22.22 -9.47
N GLU A 190 0.54 -22.84 -8.45
CA GLU A 190 0.88 -24.21 -8.06
C GLU A 190 0.13 -25.28 -8.86
N ARG A 191 -0.93 -24.89 -9.60
CA ARG A 191 -1.85 -25.80 -10.32
C ARG A 191 -2.51 -26.82 -9.40
N LYS A 192 -2.76 -26.43 -8.14
CA LYS A 192 -3.39 -27.27 -7.12
C LYS A 192 -4.75 -26.73 -6.75
N SER A 193 -5.67 -27.63 -6.46
CA SER A 193 -6.95 -27.28 -5.85
C SER A 193 -7.02 -27.75 -4.42
N ARG A 194 -7.61 -26.94 -3.54
CA ARG A 194 -8.01 -27.32 -2.19
C ARG A 194 -9.51 -27.16 -2.02
N VAL A 195 -10.11 -28.03 -1.23
CA VAL A 195 -11.53 -27.96 -0.88
C VAL A 195 -11.62 -27.63 0.60
N VAL A 196 -12.38 -26.60 0.94
CA VAL A 196 -12.58 -26.14 2.31
C VAL A 196 -14.04 -26.41 2.68
N PHE A 197 -14.25 -27.11 3.80
CA PHE A 197 -15.57 -27.43 4.32
C PHE A 197 -15.94 -26.44 5.43
N GLY A 198 -17.18 -25.96 5.44
CA GLY A 198 -17.61 -25.01 6.44
C GLY A 198 -17.93 -25.65 7.81
N PRO A 199 -17.99 -24.84 8.89
CA PRO A 199 -17.90 -23.38 8.91
C PRO A 199 -16.45 -22.88 9.05
N GLU A 200 -15.83 -22.45 7.94
CA GLU A 200 -14.45 -21.96 7.93
C GLU A 200 -14.36 -20.69 7.07
N LEU A 201 -13.45 -19.78 7.42
CA LEU A 201 -13.18 -18.59 6.63
C LEU A 201 -12.07 -18.90 5.62
N VAL A 202 -12.33 -18.65 4.35
CA VAL A 202 -11.35 -18.78 3.28
C VAL A 202 -10.82 -17.42 2.90
N LEU A 203 -9.51 -17.25 2.98
CA LEU A 203 -8.79 -16.10 2.44
C LEU A 203 -8.11 -16.53 1.14
N LEU A 204 -8.33 -15.78 0.05
CA LEU A 204 -7.72 -16.07 -1.23
C LEU A 204 -6.31 -15.48 -1.32
N GLY A 205 -5.35 -16.33 -1.69
CA GLY A 205 -4.06 -15.90 -2.19
C GLY A 205 -4.17 -15.08 -3.51
N PRO A 206 -3.07 -14.44 -3.93
CA PRO A 206 -3.07 -13.61 -5.15
C PRO A 206 -3.41 -14.42 -6.41
N ASP A 207 -2.82 -15.61 -6.53
CA ASP A 207 -2.99 -16.54 -7.64
C ASP A 207 -4.14 -17.55 -7.43
N GLU A 208 -4.88 -17.44 -6.33
CA GLU A 208 -6.02 -18.30 -6.03
C GLU A 208 -7.34 -17.72 -6.59
N GLN A 209 -8.25 -18.59 -7.03
CA GLN A 209 -9.63 -18.22 -7.38
C GLN A 209 -10.63 -19.26 -6.88
N PHE A 210 -11.87 -18.83 -6.69
CA PHE A 210 -12.99 -19.74 -6.46
C PHE A 210 -13.36 -20.47 -7.74
N THR A 211 -13.54 -21.79 -7.64
CA THR A 211 -14.15 -22.58 -8.69
C THR A 211 -15.66 -22.56 -8.52
N VAL A 212 -16.36 -21.92 -9.44
CA VAL A 212 -17.82 -21.89 -9.43
C VAL A 212 -18.37 -23.07 -10.22
N LEU A 213 -19.17 -23.90 -9.56
CA LEU A 213 -19.88 -25.01 -10.18
C LEU A 213 -21.31 -24.60 -10.49
N SER A 214 -21.68 -24.61 -11.76
CA SER A 214 -23.07 -24.47 -12.18
C SER A 214 -23.72 -25.84 -12.20
N LEU A 215 -24.51 -26.15 -11.17
CA LEU A 215 -25.24 -27.41 -11.05
C LEU A 215 -26.69 -27.17 -11.46
N SER A 216 -27.19 -27.98 -12.41
CA SER A 216 -28.62 -28.02 -12.72
C SER A 216 -29.38 -28.72 -11.59
N GLY A 217 -30.24 -27.99 -10.89
CA GLY A 217 -31.17 -28.59 -9.94
C GLY A 217 -32.19 -29.44 -10.68
N GLY A 218 -32.09 -30.76 -10.55
CA GLY A 218 -33.12 -31.70 -11.00
C GLY A 218 -34.44 -31.40 -10.31
N ARG A 219 -35.53 -31.49 -11.06
CA ARG A 219 -36.90 -31.23 -10.59
C ARG A 219 -37.43 -32.37 -9.74
#